data_AF-A0A954X4E9-F1
#
_entry.id   AF-A0A954X4E9-F1
#
_cell.length_a   1.000
_cell.length_b   1.000
_cell.length_c   1.000
_cell.angle_alpha   90.00
_cell.angle_beta   90.00
_cell.angle_gamma   90.00
#
_symmetry.space_group_name_H-M   'P 1'
#
loop_
_entity.id
_entity.type
_entity.pdbx_description
1 polymer ?
#
loop_
_entity_poly.entity_id
_entity_poly.type
_entity_poly.pdbx_seq_one_letter_code
_entity_poly.pdbx_strand_id
1 'polypeptide(L)'
;MTAPTSNVPQFASALAVDGDWQQCVDSAVAEVHSRLSGGANVAFAFISAQLGRHADAIAARLVEQLGTELVIGCTAESLLGVGREVEFEPGISLLAGVLPAATLTPMHLMFERTPDGGSIVGWPDELIEAWPDDAALIVLGDPYTFP
;
A
#
# COMPACT_ATOMS: atom_id res chain seq x y z
N MET A 1 -16.92 6.29 -27.26
CA MET A 1 -16.16 7.54 -27.11
C MET A 1 -15.64 7.56 -25.68
N THR A 2 -14.45 7.02 -25.44
CA THR A 2 -13.81 7.02 -24.13
C THR A 2 -13.31 8.44 -23.82
N ALA A 3 -13.64 8.95 -22.64
CA ALA A 3 -13.13 10.25 -22.19
C ALA A 3 -11.59 10.23 -22.19
N PRO A 4 -10.92 11.36 -22.49
CA PRO A 4 -9.46 11.42 -22.43
C PRO A 4 -9.02 11.12 -20.99
N THR A 5 -8.25 10.05 -20.80
CA THR A 5 -7.62 9.73 -19.52
C THR A 5 -6.61 10.85 -19.21
N SER A 6 -6.86 11.58 -18.13
CA SER A 6 -5.91 12.56 -17.60
C SER A 6 -4.57 11.88 -17.34
N ASN A 7 -3.47 12.49 -17.80
CA ASN A 7 -2.12 12.00 -17.50
C ASN A 7 -1.61 12.49 -16.12
N VAL A 8 -2.46 13.17 -15.36
CA VAL A 8 -2.11 13.74 -14.05
C VAL A 8 -2.36 12.69 -12.96
N PRO A 9 -1.37 12.42 -12.09
CA PRO A 9 -1.56 11.61 -10.90
C PRO A 9 -2.76 12.05 -10.06
N GLN A 10 -3.55 11.10 -9.59
CA GLN A 10 -4.63 11.34 -8.64
C GLN A 10 -4.41 10.52 -7.38
N PHE A 11 -4.75 11.10 -6.24
CA PHE A 11 -4.69 10.42 -4.95
C PHE A 11 -5.93 10.74 -4.14
N ALA A 12 -6.38 9.74 -3.39
CA ALA A 12 -7.41 9.90 -2.38
C ALA A 12 -6.97 9.16 -1.12
N SER A 13 -7.26 9.75 0.04
CA SER A 13 -7.03 9.12 1.33
C SER A 13 -8.31 8.97 2.12
N ALA A 14 -8.32 7.95 2.97
CA ALA A 14 -9.40 7.62 3.89
C ALA A 14 -8.81 7.19 5.24
N LEU A 15 -9.57 7.43 6.31
CA LEU A 15 -9.30 6.91 7.65
C LEU A 15 -10.60 6.30 8.16
N ALA A 16 -10.60 4.99 8.37
CA ALA A 16 -11.74 4.24 8.89
C ALA A 16 -11.40 3.66 10.26
N VAL A 17 -12.35 3.75 11.20
CA VAL A 17 -12.21 3.26 12.57
C VAL A 17 -13.47 2.45 12.90
N ASP A 18 -13.31 1.16 13.13
CA ASP A 18 -14.37 0.23 13.47
C ASP A 18 -13.79 -1.02 14.15
N GLY A 19 -14.54 -1.63 15.07
CA GLY A 19 -14.16 -2.89 15.71
C GLY A 19 -14.13 -4.10 14.76
N ASP A 20 -14.84 -3.99 13.64
CA ASP A 20 -14.89 -4.97 12.56
C ASP A 20 -13.94 -4.55 11.42
N TRP A 21 -12.97 -5.42 11.09
CA TRP A 21 -11.97 -5.11 10.07
C TRP A 21 -12.57 -5.06 8.68
N GLN A 22 -13.63 -5.82 8.39
CA GLN A 22 -14.33 -5.77 7.12
C GLN A 22 -14.99 -4.42 6.94
N GLN A 23 -15.62 -3.89 7.99
CA GLN A 23 -16.23 -2.55 7.95
C GLN A 23 -15.20 -1.44 7.78
N CYS A 24 -14.02 -1.58 8.39
CA CYS A 24 -12.90 -0.67 8.16
C CYS A 24 -12.50 -0.64 6.68
N VAL A 25 -12.30 -1.81 6.07
CA VAL A 25 -11.92 -1.92 4.65
C VAL A 25 -13.00 -1.35 3.76
N ASP A 26 -14.24 -1.77 3.94
CA ASP A 26 -15.38 -1.38 3.09
C ASP A 26 -15.59 0.15 3.13
N SER A 27 -15.49 0.74 4.32
CA SER A 27 -15.61 2.20 4.50
C SER A 27 -14.44 2.96 3.87
N ALA A 28 -13.21 2.48 4.08
CA ALA A 28 -12.02 3.13 3.52
C ALA A 28 -12.00 3.07 1.99
N VAL A 29 -12.35 1.92 1.41
CA VAL A 29 -12.43 1.73 -0.06
C VAL A 29 -13.54 2.60 -0.66
N ALA A 30 -14.73 2.62 -0.05
CA ALA A 30 -15.82 3.47 -0.51
C ALA A 30 -15.43 4.96 -0.56
N GLU A 31 -14.74 5.44 0.49
CA GLU A 31 -14.27 6.82 0.58
C GLU A 31 -13.24 7.16 -0.51
N VAL A 32 -12.21 6.31 -0.73
CA VAL A 32 -11.21 6.58 -1.78
C VAL A 32 -11.83 6.49 -3.18
N HIS A 33 -12.71 5.52 -3.44
CA HIS A 33 -13.42 5.39 -4.72
C HIS A 33 -14.30 6.59 -5.03
N SER A 34 -14.92 7.20 -4.00
CA SER A 34 -15.75 8.40 -4.20
C SER A 34 -14.95 9.62 -4.70
N ARG A 35 -13.62 9.61 -4.52
CA ARG A 35 -12.71 10.73 -4.82
C ARG A 35 -11.80 10.49 -6.02
N LEU A 36 -11.62 9.23 -6.44
CA LEU A 36 -10.78 8.88 -7.59
C LEU A 36 -11.61 8.81 -8.87
N SER A 37 -11.06 9.35 -9.96
CA SER A 37 -11.65 9.22 -11.29
C SER A 37 -11.04 8.00 -11.99
N GLY A 38 -11.50 6.79 -11.62
CA GLY A 38 -10.99 5.52 -12.14
C GLY A 38 -10.60 4.53 -11.03
N GLY A 39 -10.20 3.32 -11.42
CA GLY A 39 -9.67 2.32 -10.47
C GLY A 39 -8.25 2.70 -10.03
N ALA A 40 -7.97 2.58 -8.73
CA ALA A 40 -6.62 2.78 -8.20
C ALA A 40 -5.68 1.71 -8.77
N ASN A 41 -4.44 2.10 -9.10
CA ASN A 41 -3.39 1.15 -9.52
C ASN A 41 -2.28 0.98 -8.47
N VAL A 42 -2.35 1.73 -7.36
CA VAL A 42 -1.52 1.56 -6.18
C VAL A 42 -2.31 1.90 -4.93
N ALA A 43 -2.06 1.17 -3.84
CA ALA A 43 -2.55 1.54 -2.52
C ALA A 43 -1.52 1.30 -1.42
N PHE A 44 -1.53 2.21 -0.45
CA PHE A 44 -0.74 2.17 0.76
C PHE A 44 -1.72 2.02 1.93
N ALA A 45 -1.63 0.92 2.67
CA ALA A 45 -2.53 0.60 3.76
C ALA A 45 -1.78 0.46 5.08
N PHE A 46 -2.11 1.32 6.03
CA PHE A 46 -1.60 1.25 7.40
C PHE A 46 -2.72 0.76 8.31
N ILE A 47 -2.49 -0.36 8.99
CA ILE A 47 -3.50 -1.00 9.85
C ILE A 47 -3.09 -0.85 11.30
N SER A 48 -4.04 -0.58 12.20
CA SER A 48 -3.69 -0.52 13.62
C SER A 48 -3.32 -1.91 14.16
N ALA A 49 -2.51 -1.96 15.21
CA ALA A 49 -2.03 -3.20 15.82
C ALA A 49 -3.17 -4.17 16.21
N GLN A 50 -4.33 -3.64 16.60
CA GLN A 50 -5.55 -4.37 16.97
C GLN A 50 -6.09 -5.22 15.82
N LEU A 51 -5.91 -4.76 14.59
CA LEU A 51 -6.31 -5.46 13.38
C LEU A 51 -5.18 -6.32 12.80
N GLY A 52 -3.98 -6.31 13.38
CA GLY A 52 -2.78 -6.96 12.83
C GLY A 52 -2.94 -8.46 12.55
N ARG A 53 -3.71 -9.19 13.36
CA ARG A 53 -4.01 -10.63 13.12
C ARG A 53 -4.82 -10.89 11.84
N HIS A 54 -5.42 -9.84 11.26
CA HIS A 54 -6.20 -9.89 10.04
C HIS A 54 -5.45 -9.28 8.83
N ALA A 55 -4.16 -8.94 8.97
CA ALA A 55 -3.39 -8.25 7.94
C ALA A 55 -3.51 -8.90 6.54
N ASP A 56 -3.31 -10.22 6.45
CA ASP A 56 -3.40 -10.95 5.17
C ASP A 56 -4.81 -10.88 4.57
N ALA A 57 -5.84 -11.01 5.40
CA ALA A 57 -7.23 -10.94 4.97
C ALA A 57 -7.62 -9.51 4.53
N ILE A 58 -7.11 -8.50 5.24
CA ILE A 58 -7.28 -7.09 4.89
C ILE A 58 -6.60 -6.80 3.54
N ALA A 59 -5.34 -7.22 3.37
CA ALA A 59 -4.60 -7.03 2.12
C ALA A 59 -5.30 -7.70 0.94
N ALA A 60 -5.73 -8.95 1.08
CA ALA A 60 -6.47 -9.68 0.04
C ALA A 60 -7.78 -8.97 -0.33
N ARG A 61 -8.54 -8.48 0.66
CA ARG A 61 -9.79 -7.74 0.43
C ARG A 61 -9.54 -6.39 -0.23
N LEU A 62 -8.48 -5.68 0.13
CA LEU A 62 -8.08 -4.43 -0.52
C LEU A 62 -7.74 -4.66 -1.99
N VAL A 63 -6.95 -5.70 -2.30
CA VAL A 63 -6.63 -6.10 -3.68
C VAL A 63 -7.91 -6.35 -4.49
N GLU A 64 -8.82 -7.15 -3.93
CA GLU A 64 -10.09 -7.49 -4.57
C GLU A 64 -10.95 -6.24 -4.83
N GLN A 65 -11.16 -5.40 -3.82
CA GLN A 65 -12.09 -4.28 -3.94
C GLN A 65 -11.53 -3.10 -4.73
N LEU A 66 -10.24 -2.82 -4.63
CA LEU A 66 -9.59 -1.75 -5.39
C LEU A 66 -9.32 -2.17 -6.84
N GLY A 67 -9.31 -3.47 -7.13
CA GLY A 67 -8.99 -4.00 -8.45
C GLY A 67 -7.52 -3.79 -8.83
N THR A 68 -6.62 -3.76 -7.85
CA THR A 68 -5.16 -3.65 -8.05
C THR A 68 -4.42 -4.71 -7.27
N GLU A 69 -3.37 -5.28 -7.87
CA GLU A 69 -2.46 -6.20 -7.21
C GLU A 69 -1.40 -5.46 -6.36
N LEU A 70 -1.28 -4.14 -6.52
CA LEU A 70 -0.28 -3.33 -5.83
C LEU A 70 -0.86 -2.68 -4.58
N VAL A 71 -0.95 -3.47 -3.52
CA VAL A 71 -1.24 -3.01 -2.16
C VAL A 71 0.01 -3.26 -1.31
N ILE A 72 0.60 -2.19 -0.77
CA ILE A 72 1.69 -2.29 0.20
C ILE A 72 1.28 -1.67 1.51
N GLY A 73 1.82 -2.16 2.63
CA GLY A 73 1.37 -1.71 3.94
C GLY A 73 2.14 -2.31 5.08
N CYS A 74 1.87 -1.80 6.27
CA CYS A 74 2.37 -2.35 7.51
C CYS A 74 1.38 -2.08 8.65
N THR A 75 1.60 -2.73 9.79
CA THR A 75 0.94 -2.34 11.02
C THR A 75 1.50 -1.01 11.53
N ALA A 76 0.70 -0.27 12.28
CA ALA A 76 1.08 0.97 12.91
C ALA A 76 0.50 1.06 14.34
N GLU A 77 1.21 1.78 15.22
CA GLU A 77 0.73 2.09 16.58
C GLU A 77 -0.37 3.18 16.54
N SER A 78 -0.15 4.20 15.71
CA SER A 78 -1.07 5.30 15.48
C SER A 78 -1.37 5.44 13.98
N LEU A 79 -2.61 5.80 13.65
CA LEU A 79 -3.04 6.01 12.28
C LEU A 79 -3.28 7.50 12.00
N LEU A 80 -2.63 8.01 10.96
CA LEU A 80 -2.80 9.37 10.48
C LEU A 80 -3.51 9.35 9.14
N GLY A 81 -4.55 10.17 8.98
CA GLY A 81 -5.29 10.28 7.74
C GLY A 81 -6.35 11.37 7.81
N VAL A 82 -6.64 12.01 6.66
CA VAL A 82 -7.71 13.02 6.52
C VAL A 82 -7.71 14.12 7.60
N GLY A 83 -6.51 14.55 8.03
CA GLY A 83 -6.33 15.60 9.04
C GLY A 83 -6.60 15.16 10.48
N ARG A 84 -6.61 13.84 10.76
CA ARG A 84 -6.86 13.26 12.08
C ARG A 84 -5.81 12.22 12.42
N GLU A 85 -5.61 12.06 13.73
CA GLU A 85 -4.85 10.97 14.35
C GLU A 85 -5.79 10.07 15.14
N VAL A 86 -5.54 8.76 15.07
CA VAL A 86 -6.26 7.73 15.80
C VAL A 86 -5.24 6.84 16.49
N GLU A 87 -5.37 6.72 17.81
CA GLU A 87 -4.51 5.90 18.66
C GLU A 87 -5.37 4.89 19.42
N PHE A 88 -4.82 3.71 19.70
CA PHE A 88 -5.46 2.67 20.52
C PHE A 88 -6.84 2.16 20.05
N GLU A 89 -7.27 2.50 18.83
CA GLU A 89 -8.51 2.02 18.22
C GLU A 89 -8.25 1.11 16.99
N PRO A 90 -9.12 0.12 16.73
CA PRO A 90 -9.08 -0.66 15.50
C PRO A 90 -9.42 0.21 14.29
N GLY A 91 -8.55 0.23 13.27
CA GLY A 91 -8.74 1.08 12.11
C GLY A 91 -7.74 0.86 10.98
N ILE A 92 -7.98 1.55 9.87
CA ILE A 92 -7.15 1.55 8.66
C ILE A 92 -7.01 2.98 8.15
N SER A 93 -5.77 3.40 7.90
CA SER A 93 -5.45 4.57 7.06
C SER A 93 -5.08 4.08 5.67
N LEU A 94 -5.82 4.52 4.66
CA LEU A 94 -5.67 4.09 3.27
C LEU A 94 -5.34 5.30 2.41
N LEU A 95 -4.28 5.20 1.62
CA LEU A 95 -3.97 6.12 0.52
C LEU A 95 -4.00 5.31 -0.78
N ALA A 96 -4.89 5.67 -1.70
CA ALA A 96 -5.00 5.04 -3.02
C ALA A 96 -4.66 6.05 -4.12
N GLY A 97 -4.03 5.57 -5.18
CA GLY A 97 -3.53 6.40 -6.27
C GLY A 97 -3.83 5.86 -7.66
N VAL A 98 -3.92 6.77 -8.62
CA VAL A 98 -3.94 6.50 -10.06
C VAL A 98 -2.73 7.17 -10.68
N LEU A 99 -1.76 6.37 -11.12
CA LEU A 99 -0.52 6.81 -11.75
C LEU A 99 -0.47 6.34 -13.21
N PRO A 100 -1.04 7.10 -14.16
CA PRO A 100 -1.27 6.63 -15.54
C PRO A 100 0.01 6.54 -16.39
N ALA A 101 1.03 7.35 -16.09
CA ALA A 101 2.30 7.37 -16.82
C ALA A 101 3.41 6.54 -16.15
N ALA A 102 3.17 6.01 -14.96
CA ALA A 102 4.18 5.30 -14.19
C ALA A 102 4.12 3.79 -14.45
N THR A 103 5.28 3.17 -14.63
CA THR A 103 5.41 1.72 -14.44
C THR A 103 5.56 1.45 -12.95
N LEU A 104 4.71 0.56 -12.42
CA LEU A 104 4.70 0.22 -11.01
C LEU A 104 5.14 -1.23 -10.85
N THR A 105 6.22 -1.44 -10.09
CA THR A 105 6.82 -2.77 -9.89
C THR A 105 6.76 -3.11 -8.40
N PRO A 106 5.86 -4.02 -7.96
CA PRO A 106 5.90 -4.54 -6.60
C PRO A 106 7.18 -5.36 -6.40
N MET A 107 7.80 -5.20 -5.22
CA MET A 107 8.93 -6.02 -4.81
C MET A 107 8.81 -6.37 -3.33
N HIS A 108 9.07 -7.62 -3.00
CA HIS A 108 9.17 -8.09 -1.62
C HIS A 108 10.63 -8.46 -1.38
N LEU A 109 11.38 -7.49 -0.86
CA LEU A 109 12.79 -7.66 -0.57
C LEU A 109 12.94 -8.41 0.76
N MET A 110 13.75 -9.46 0.76
CA MET A 110 14.03 -10.26 1.95
C MET A 110 15.53 -10.30 2.22
N PHE A 111 15.91 -10.23 3.49
CA PHE A 111 17.29 -10.45 3.90
C PHE A 111 17.50 -11.93 4.26
N GLU A 112 18.40 -12.59 3.54
CA GLU A 112 18.81 -13.96 3.80
C GLU A 112 20.21 -14.01 4.39
N ARG A 113 20.39 -14.78 5.47
CA ARG A 113 21.72 -15.01 6.04
C ARG A 113 22.43 -16.09 5.23
N THR A 114 23.59 -15.72 4.68
CA THR A 114 24.49 -16.62 3.97
C THR A 114 25.77 -16.84 4.79
N PRO A 115 26.59 -17.88 4.47
CA PRO A 115 27.90 -18.04 5.08
C PRO A 115 28.82 -16.80 4.95
N ASP A 116 28.58 -15.97 3.92
CA ASP A 116 29.36 -14.77 3.60
C ASP A 116 28.82 -13.48 4.24
N GLY A 117 27.81 -13.57 5.11
CA GLY A 117 27.32 -12.46 5.94
C GLY A 117 25.85 -12.11 5.72
N GLY A 118 25.38 -12.11 4.48
CA GLY A 118 23.98 -11.87 4.14
C GLY A 118 23.76 -11.42 2.71
N SER A 119 22.56 -11.63 2.18
CA SER A 119 22.14 -11.23 0.84
C SER A 119 20.72 -10.68 0.87
N ILE A 120 20.46 -9.65 0.07
CA ILE A 120 19.09 -9.17 -0.17
C ILE A 120 18.58 -9.84 -1.45
N VAL A 121 17.46 -10.54 -1.35
CA VAL A 121 16.80 -11.24 -2.46
C VAL A 121 15.44 -10.61 -2.75
N GLY A 122 14.83 -10.96 -3.88
CA GLY A 122 13.51 -10.44 -4.29
C GLY A 122 13.56 -9.22 -5.21
N TRP A 123 14.74 -8.86 -5.71
CA TRP A 123 14.89 -7.85 -6.76
C TRP A 123 14.30 -8.35 -8.09
N PRO A 124 13.57 -7.51 -8.84
CA PRO A 124 13.23 -7.80 -10.23
C PRO A 124 14.49 -7.92 -11.08
N ASP A 125 14.58 -8.95 -11.92
CA ASP A 125 15.75 -9.22 -12.76
C ASP A 125 16.10 -8.01 -13.65
N GLU A 126 15.08 -7.28 -14.11
CA GLU A 126 15.24 -6.12 -14.98
C GLU A 126 15.94 -4.93 -14.28
N LEU A 127 15.95 -4.89 -12.95
CA LEU A 127 16.53 -3.81 -12.15
C LEU A 127 17.93 -4.16 -11.60
N ILE A 128 18.44 -5.36 -11.86
CA ILE A 128 19.76 -5.80 -11.37
C ILE A 128 20.90 -5.01 -12.02
N GLU A 129 20.80 -4.72 -13.31
CA GLU A 129 21.89 -4.08 -14.07
C GLU A 129 21.81 -2.54 -14.01
N ALA A 130 20.62 -1.96 -14.20
CA ALA A 130 20.43 -0.52 -14.24
C ALA A 130 18.99 -0.13 -13.89
N TRP A 131 18.84 1.05 -13.27
CA TRP A 131 17.56 1.66 -13.00
C TRP A 131 17.20 2.67 -14.10
N PRO A 132 15.91 2.87 -14.43
CA PRO A 132 15.49 4.01 -15.24
C PRO A 132 15.88 5.34 -14.60
N ASP A 133 16.24 6.34 -15.41
CA ASP A 133 16.74 7.65 -14.94
C ASP A 133 15.74 8.39 -14.04
N ASP A 134 14.44 8.17 -14.20
CA ASP A 134 13.34 8.80 -13.49
C ASP A 134 12.67 7.88 -12.45
N ALA A 135 13.32 6.78 -12.09
CA ALA A 135 12.80 5.83 -11.13
C ALA A 135 12.85 6.37 -9.68
N ALA A 136 11.82 6.04 -8.91
CA ALA A 136 11.75 6.26 -7.48
C ALA A 136 11.39 4.96 -6.77
N LEU A 137 11.92 4.76 -5.57
CA LEU A 137 11.62 3.62 -4.73
C LEU A 137 10.93 4.07 -3.44
N ILE A 138 9.78 3.47 -3.14
CA ILE A 138 9.12 3.58 -1.84
C ILE A 138 9.35 2.28 -1.10
N VAL A 139 9.95 2.37 0.09
CA VAL A 139 10.27 1.21 0.94
C VAL A 139 9.51 1.32 2.25
N LEU A 140 8.83 0.24 2.61
CA LEU A 140 8.38 0.00 3.98
C LEU A 140 9.39 -0.93 4.63
N GLY A 141 10.32 -0.35 5.39
CA GLY A 141 11.38 -1.10 6.05
C GLY A 141 10.85 -1.85 7.26
N ASP A 142 11.22 -3.13 7.39
CA ASP A 142 11.03 -3.90 8.62
C ASP A 142 12.29 -3.78 9.50
N PRO A 143 12.26 -3.00 10.61
CA PRO A 143 13.43 -2.78 11.44
C PRO A 143 13.88 -4.03 12.22
N TYR A 144 13.12 -5.12 12.17
CA TYR A 144 13.43 -6.37 12.88
C TYR A 144 14.07 -7.42 11.96
N THR A 145 13.64 -7.50 10.71
CA THR A 145 14.07 -8.57 9.79
C THR A 145 14.90 -8.07 8.60
N PHE A 146 14.91 -6.77 8.32
CA PHE A 146 15.61 -6.17 7.18
C PHE A 146 16.64 -5.12 7.67
N PRO A 147 17.93 -5.22 7.25
CA PRO A 147 19.01 -4.34 7.73
C PRO A 147 18.98 -2.91 7.17
#